data_AF-A0A0S7ZXK4-F1
#
_entry.id   AF-A0A0S7ZXK4-F1
#
_cell.length_a   1.000
_cell.length_b   1.000
_cell.length_c   1.000
_cell.angle_alpha   90.00
_cell.angle_beta   90.00
_cell.angle_gamma   90.00
#
_symmetry.space_group_name_H-M   'P 1'
#
loop_
_entity.id
_entity.type
_entity.pdbx_description
1 polymer ?
#
loop_
_entity_poly.entity_id
_entity_poly.type
_entity_poly.pdbx_seq_one_letter_code
_entity_poly.pdbx_strand_id
1 'polypeptide(L)' 'MSKFFLTFGCGIILLALTGCAKPYYGYTKSEWDQLSPEEQLAAKSEHETVLHEKNTMRHEDMIDARKQQVIDLGVSKAGY' A
#
# COMPACT_ATOMS: atom_id res chain seq x y z
N MET A 1 -38.12 15.41 -19.43
CA MET A 1 -36.73 14.88 -19.45
C MET A 1 -35.93 15.48 -18.29
N SER A 2 -36.15 15.06 -17.03
CA SER A 2 -35.46 15.68 -15.88
C SER A 2 -35.26 14.74 -14.68
N LYS A 3 -35.46 13.42 -14.85
CA LYS A 3 -35.36 12.44 -13.74
C LYS A 3 -34.12 11.53 -13.85
N PHE A 4 -33.45 11.50 -15.01
CA PHE A 4 -32.27 10.65 -15.24
C PHE A 4 -30.94 11.31 -14.81
N PHE A 5 -30.88 12.64 -14.74
CA PHE A 5 -29.66 13.34 -14.33
C PHE A 5 -29.49 13.42 -12.80
N LEU A 6 -30.58 13.34 -12.03
CA LEU A 6 -30.53 13.45 -10.57
C LEU A 6 -29.97 12.17 -9.90
N THR A 7 -30.25 11.00 -10.47
CA THR A 7 -29.80 9.69 -9.96
C THR A 7 -28.32 9.43 -10.26
N PHE A 8 -27.81 9.88 -11.41
CA PHE A 8 -26.38 9.74 -11.74
C PHE A 8 -25.47 10.64 -10.89
N GLY A 9 -25.95 11.81 -10.45
CA GLY A 9 -25.19 12.70 -9.57
C GLY A 9 -25.03 12.17 -8.14
N CYS A 10 -26.06 11.54 -7.57
CA CYS A 10 -25.99 10.95 -6.23
C CYS A 10 -25.12 9.68 -6.16
N GLY A 11 -25.02 8.90 -7.24
CA GLY A 11 -24.20 7.68 -7.26
C GLY A 11 -22.69 7.98 -7.15
N ILE A 12 -22.23 9.09 -7.70
CA ILE A 12 -20.81 9.48 -7.68
C ILE A 12 -20.40 10.01 -6.30
N ILE A 13 -21.30 10.69 -5.58
CA ILE A 13 -21.03 11.20 -4.22
C ILE A 13 -20.87 10.05 -3.21
N LEU A 14 -21.62 8.95 -3.38
CA LEU A 14 -21.48 7.75 -2.54
C LEU A 14 -20.11 7.06 -2.71
N LEU A 15 -19.55 7.05 -3.91
CA LEU A 15 -18.20 6.52 -4.19
C LEU A 15 -17.08 7.40 -3.61
N ALA A 16 -17.32 8.72 -3.47
CA ALA A 16 -16.34 9.64 -2.89
C ALA A 16 -16.26 9.54 -1.36
N LEU A 17 -17.35 9.17 -0.68
CA LEU A 17 -17.40 9.09 0.79
C LEU A 17 -16.74 7.84 1.38
N THR A 18 -16.50 6.80 0.57
CA THR A 18 -15.75 5.61 1.02
C THR A 18 -14.23 5.82 1.03
N GLY A 19 -13.75 6.97 0.52
CA GLY A 19 -12.32 7.33 0.50
C GLY A 19 -11.71 7.67 1.86
N CYS A 20 -12.53 7.79 2.92
CA CYS A 20 -12.08 8.01 4.29
C CYS A 20 -12.22 6.74 5.16
N ALA A 21 -12.07 5.55 4.55
CA ALA A 21 -11.97 4.33 5.34
C ALA A 21 -10.73 4.42 6.23
N LYS A 22 -10.93 4.38 7.56
CA LYS A 22 -9.82 4.30 8.51
C LYS A 22 -8.95 3.08 8.14
N PRO A 23 -7.62 3.20 8.14
CA PRO A 23 -6.77 2.04 7.98
C PRO A 23 -7.04 1.08 9.16
N TYR A 24 -7.35 -0.17 8.84
CA TYR A 24 -7.56 -1.24 9.80
C TYR A 24 -6.30 -2.11 9.96
N TYR A 25 -5.15 -1.65 9.46
CA TYR A 25 -3.81 -2.23 9.70
C TYR A 25 -3.70 -3.75 9.47
N GLY A 26 -4.38 -4.26 8.44
CA GLY A 26 -4.41 -5.70 8.10
C GLY A 26 -5.67 -6.44 8.56
N TYR A 27 -6.51 -5.81 9.38
CA TYR A 27 -7.78 -6.35 9.86
C TYR A 27 -8.97 -5.90 9.02
N THR A 28 -10.07 -6.66 9.10
CA THR A 28 -11.39 -6.15 8.69
C THR A 28 -11.92 -5.16 9.72
N LYS A 29 -12.87 -4.31 9.32
CA LYS A 29 -13.52 -3.37 10.24
C LYS A 29 -14.12 -4.06 11.46
N SER A 30 -14.80 -5.20 11.26
CA SER A 30 -15.44 -5.95 12.35
C SER A 30 -14.44 -6.51 13.34
N GLU A 31 -13.26 -6.93 12.88
CA GLU A 31 -12.18 -7.41 13.76
C GLU A 31 -11.53 -6.23 14.48
N TRP A 32 -11.28 -5.13 13.78
CA TRP A 32 -10.72 -3.92 14.37
C TRP A 32 -11.58 -3.35 15.50
N ASP A 33 -12.90 -3.31 15.30
CA ASP A 33 -13.84 -2.80 16.30
C ASP A 33 -13.96 -3.72 17.54
N GLN A 34 -13.49 -4.97 17.46
CA GLN A 34 -13.43 -5.92 18.59
C GLN A 34 -12.12 -5.82 19.39
N LEU A 35 -11.08 -5.21 18.81
CA LEU A 35 -9.80 -5.04 19.50
C LEU A 35 -9.89 -3.98 20.59
N SER A 36 -9.26 -4.25 21.73
CA SER A 36 -9.05 -3.26 22.77
C SER A 36 -8.13 -2.11 22.28
N PRO A 37 -8.16 -0.94 22.93
CA PRO A 37 -7.28 0.18 22.56
C PRO A 37 -5.79 -0.17 22.56
N GLU A 38 -5.36 -1.06 23.48
CA GLU A 38 -3.96 -1.52 23.56
C GLU A 38 -3.60 -2.42 22.37
N GLU A 39 -4.49 -3.34 21.99
CA GLU A 39 -4.29 -4.20 20.81
C GLU A 39 -4.31 -3.40 19.51
N GLN A 40 -5.16 -2.39 19.41
CA GLN A 40 -5.15 -1.47 18.26
C GLN A 40 -3.84 -0.68 18.17
N LEU A 41 -3.22 -0.34 19.31
CA LEU A 41 -1.93 0.34 19.34
C LEU A 41 -0.81 -0.63 18.89
N ALA A 42 -0.85 -1.87 19.37
CA ALA A 42 0.10 -2.91 18.98
C ALA A 42 0.03 -3.20 17.47
N ALA A 43 -1.19 -3.37 16.92
CA ALA A 43 -1.41 -3.59 15.49
C ALA A 43 -0.88 -2.44 14.62
N LYS A 44 -1.00 -1.19 15.09
CA LYS A 44 -0.40 -0.03 14.41
C LYS A 44 1.12 -0.10 14.39
N SER A 45 1.73 -0.36 15.55
CA SER A 45 3.18 -0.45 15.68
C SER A 45 3.74 -1.56 14.81
N GLU A 46 3.12 -2.74 14.82
CA GLU A 46 3.55 -3.88 14.02
C GLU A 46 3.43 -3.58 12.52
N HIS A 47 2.34 -2.97 12.09
CA HIS A 47 2.15 -2.56 10.71
C HIS A 47 3.19 -1.53 10.25
N GLU A 48 3.61 -0.61 11.11
CA GLU A 48 4.71 0.33 10.82
C GLU A 48 6.05 -0.39 10.65
N THR A 49 6.34 -1.39 11.50
CA THR A 49 7.54 -2.23 11.36
C THR A 49 7.55 -2.99 10.03
N VAL A 50 6.44 -3.63 9.67
CA VAL A 50 6.31 -4.36 8.39
C VAL A 50 6.47 -3.42 7.20
N LEU A 51 5.89 -2.22 7.25
CA LEU A 51 6.09 -1.22 6.20
C LEU A 51 7.55 -0.78 6.09
N HIS A 52 8.23 -0.60 7.23
CA HIS A 52 9.64 -0.24 7.25
C HIS A 52 10.50 -1.34 6.61
N GLU A 53 10.34 -2.59 7.05
CA GLU A 53 11.06 -3.75 6.49
C GLU A 53 10.82 -3.91 5.00
N LYS A 54 9.56 -3.80 4.54
CA LYS A 54 9.22 -3.85 3.12
C LYS A 54 9.95 -2.76 2.33
N ASN A 55 10.06 -1.56 2.87
CA ASN A 55 10.76 -0.47 2.22
C ASN A 55 12.27 -0.69 2.17
N THR A 56 12.84 -1.29 3.21
CA THR A 56 14.25 -1.67 3.26
C THR A 56 14.58 -2.75 2.22
N MET A 57 13.79 -3.83 2.16
CA MET A 57 13.97 -4.87 1.14
C MET A 57 13.87 -4.30 -0.27
N ARG A 58 12.88 -3.44 -0.54
CA ARG A 58 12.76 -2.76 -1.84
C ARG A 58 13.99 -1.90 -2.16
N HIS A 59 14.62 -1.29 -1.16
CA HIS A 59 15.84 -0.53 -1.35
C HIS A 59 17.02 -1.43 -1.71
N GLU A 60 17.15 -2.57 -1.03
CA GLU A 60 18.17 -3.58 -1.32
C GLU A 60 18.01 -4.17 -2.73
N ASP A 61 16.78 -4.49 -3.14
CA ASP A 61 16.48 -4.96 -4.50
C ASP A 61 16.93 -3.94 -5.57
N MET A 62 16.72 -2.64 -5.33
CA MET A 62 17.17 -1.60 -6.25
C MET A 62 18.69 -1.51 -6.31
N ILE A 63 19.37 -1.71 -5.18
CA ILE A 63 20.84 -1.76 -5.15
C ILE A 63 21.35 -2.96 -5.95
N ASP A 64 20.76 -4.14 -5.75
CA ASP A 64 21.20 -5.35 -6.41
C ASP A 64 20.90 -5.33 -7.91
N ALA A 65 19.74 -4.81 -8.32
CA ALA A 65 19.46 -4.53 -9.73
C ALA A 65 20.52 -3.61 -10.35
N ARG A 66 20.96 -2.58 -9.61
CA ARG A 66 22.01 -1.67 -10.08
C ARG A 66 23.38 -2.34 -10.15
N LYS A 67 23.73 -3.21 -9.20
CA LYS A 67 24.96 -4.01 -9.26
C LYS A 67 24.96 -4.93 -10.48
N GLN A 68 23.84 -5.61 -10.74
CA GLN A 68 23.69 -6.49 -11.89
C GLN A 68 23.86 -5.72 -13.20
N GLN A 69 23.26 -4.53 -13.33
CA GLN A 69 23.48 -3.67 -14.50
C GLN A 69 24.95 -3.32 -14.72
N VAL A 70 25.72 -3.04 -13.67
CA VAL A 70 27.16 -2.75 -13.78
C VAL A 70 27.94 -3.99 -14.23
N ILE A 71 27.58 -5.17 -13.70
CA ILE A 71 28.19 -6.45 -14.10
C ILE A 71 27.90 -6.73 -15.58
N ASP A 72 26.65 -6.62 -16.01
CA ASP A 72 26.24 -6.86 -17.39
C ASP A 72 26.94 -5.90 -18.37
N LEU A 73 27.08 -4.63 -17.99
CA LEU A 73 27.87 -3.65 -18.75
C LEU A 73 29.37 -3.98 -18.80
N GLY A 74 29.92 -4.53 -17.72
CA GLY A 74 31.31 -4.99 -17.67
C GLY A 74 31.53 -6.21 -18.56
N VAL A 75 30.64 -7.20 -18.51
CA VAL A 75 30.68 -8.43 -19.32
C VAL A 75 30.50 -8.10 -20.80
N SER A 76 29.54 -7.24 -21.15
CA SER A 76 29.32 -6.81 -22.54
C SER A 76 30.50 -6.02 -23.13
N LYS A 77 31.21 -5.23 -22.31
CA LYS A 77 32.44 -4.55 -22.74
C LYS A 77 33.66 -5.47 -22.82
N ALA A 78 33.67 -6.58 -22.08
CA ALA A 78 34.76 -7.55 -22.07
C ALA A 78 34.78 -8.50 -23.29
N GLY A 79 33.75 -8.47 -24.14
CA GLY A 79 33.77 -9.12 -25.46
C GLY A 79 33.85 -10.64 -25.44
N TYR A 80 32.94 -11.29 -24.70
CA TYR A 80 32.55 -12.69 -24.95
C TYR A 80 31.26 -12.75 -25.76
#